data_AF-A0A1I8A2V0-F1
#
_entry.id   AF-A0A1I8A2V0-F1
#
_cell.length_a   1.000
_cell.length_b   1.000
_cell.length_c   1.000
_cell.angle_alpha   90.00
_cell.angle_beta   90.00
_cell.angle_gamma   90.00
#
_symmetry.space_group_name_H-M   'P 1'
#
loop_
_entity.id
_entity.type
_entity.pdbx_description
1 polymer ?
#
loop_
_entity_poly.entity_id
_entity_poly.type
_entity_poly.pdbx_seq_one_letter_code
_entity_poly.pdbx_strand_id
1 'polypeptide(L)'
;MLNSWRLNLFLLFLILCSSLSIDIEDSEISYLESYGYIDADITVAALRTDDFYSEKIREFQEMLALPLTGVMDTATKNMMKAPRCGLRDKEVRRGKRDRSRVMRKWPKKALTYWVKNAPISDNNYDEVRREIKKAFKAWEDVMGLTIEEKESSNGMDVD
;
A
#
# COMPACT_ATOMS: atom_id res chain seq x y z
N MET A 1 -24.73 51.19 -13.46
CA MET A 1 -24.41 50.17 -14.48
C MET A 1 -23.21 49.38 -13.98
N LEU A 2 -23.37 48.14 -13.52
CA LEU A 2 -22.22 47.29 -13.21
C LEU A 2 -21.58 46.88 -14.55
N ASN A 3 -20.29 47.17 -14.70
CA ASN A 3 -19.56 46.94 -15.95
C ASN A 3 -19.48 45.44 -16.22
N SER A 4 -19.98 44.99 -17.38
CA SER A 4 -20.03 43.59 -17.81
C SER A 4 -18.67 42.87 -17.70
N TRP A 5 -17.56 43.59 -17.85
CA TRP A 5 -16.21 43.03 -17.71
C TRP A 5 -15.87 42.64 -16.28
N ARG A 6 -16.42 43.35 -15.27
CA ARG A 6 -16.25 42.98 -13.87
C ARG A 6 -17.03 41.71 -13.54
N LEU A 7 -18.23 41.52 -14.09
CA LEU A 7 -18.97 40.26 -13.95
C LEU A 7 -18.25 39.10 -14.64
N ASN A 8 -17.72 39.30 -15.85
CA ASN A 8 -16.99 38.25 -16.57
C ASN A 8 -15.68 37.87 -15.88
N LEU A 9 -14.92 38.83 -15.34
CA LEU A 9 -13.77 38.52 -14.50
C LEU A 9 -14.16 37.82 -13.19
N PHE A 10 -15.27 38.21 -12.56
CA PHE A 10 -15.77 37.54 -11.36
C PHE A 10 -16.22 36.11 -11.65
N LEU A 11 -16.91 35.88 -12.77
CA LEU A 11 -17.33 34.55 -13.21
C LEU A 11 -16.14 33.68 -13.60
N LEU A 12 -15.12 34.23 -14.30
CA LEU A 12 -13.87 33.52 -14.58
C LEU A 12 -13.10 33.19 -13.30
N PHE A 13 -13.08 34.10 -12.32
CA PHE A 13 -12.46 33.85 -11.02
C PHE A 13 -13.21 32.81 -10.19
N LEU A 14 -14.54 32.82 -10.21
CA LEU A 14 -15.38 31.79 -9.59
C LEU A 14 -15.19 30.43 -10.27
N ILE A 15 -15.11 30.37 -11.60
CA ILE A 15 -14.86 29.13 -12.35
C ILE A 15 -13.44 28.61 -12.08
N LEU A 16 -12.41 29.46 -12.05
CA LEU A 16 -11.05 29.05 -11.63
C LEU A 16 -11.02 28.59 -10.16
N CYS A 17 -11.74 29.26 -9.26
CA CYS A 17 -11.80 28.91 -7.85
C CYS A 17 -12.57 27.60 -7.59
N SER A 18 -13.51 27.23 -8.47
CA SER A 18 -14.30 25.99 -8.37
C SER A 18 -13.49 24.74 -8.73
N SER A 19 -12.34 24.91 -9.40
CA SER A 19 -11.45 23.79 -9.78
C SER A 19 -10.48 23.36 -8.67
N LEU A 20 -10.61 23.92 -7.47
CA LEU A 20 -9.74 23.65 -6.32
C LEU A 20 -10.33 22.62 -5.35
N SER A 21 -11.36 21.86 -5.74
CA SER A 21 -11.76 20.67 -4.99
C SER A 21 -10.91 19.49 -5.44
N ILE A 22 -10.33 18.75 -4.49
CA ILE A 22 -9.64 17.49 -4.81
C ILE A 22 -10.70 16.46 -5.20
N ASP A 23 -10.79 16.17 -6.49
CA ASP A 23 -11.65 15.11 -7.01
C ASP A 23 -10.94 13.76 -6.79
N ILE A 24 -11.35 13.04 -5.75
CA ILE A 24 -10.85 11.71 -5.39
C ILE A 24 -11.99 10.70 -5.41
N GLU A 25 -11.80 9.60 -6.11
CA GLU A 25 -12.80 8.55 -6.27
C GLU A 25 -12.80 7.59 -5.07
N ASP A 26 -13.95 6.97 -4.75
CA ASP A 26 -14.07 5.97 -3.67
C ASP A 26 -13.08 4.80 -3.83
N SER A 27 -12.75 4.44 -5.07
CA SER A 27 -11.78 3.40 -5.39
C SER A 27 -10.35 3.78 -4.98
N GLU A 28 -10.00 5.07 -5.09
CA GLU A 28 -8.71 5.64 -4.74
C GLU A 28 -8.59 5.80 -3.22
N ILE A 29 -9.68 6.18 -2.56
CA ILE A 29 -9.79 6.16 -1.09
C ILE A 29 -9.58 4.74 -0.58
N SER A 30 -10.30 3.75 -1.13
CA SER A 30 -10.17 2.34 -0.75
C SER A 30 -8.76 1.81 -0.97
N TYR A 31 -8.07 2.28 -2.02
CA TYR A 31 -6.68 1.95 -2.27
C TYR A 31 -5.78 2.48 -1.16
N LEU A 32 -5.86 3.79 -0.86
CA LEU A 32 -5.06 4.42 0.20
C LEU A 32 -5.33 3.81 1.59
N GLU A 33 -6.57 3.39 1.87
CA GLU A 33 -6.93 2.63 3.06
C GLU A 33 -6.30 1.23 3.08
N SER A 34 -6.28 0.53 1.94
CA SER A 34 -5.71 -0.81 1.82
C SER A 34 -4.21 -0.84 2.09
N TYR A 35 -3.49 0.23 1.72
CA TYR A 35 -2.05 0.36 1.92
C TYR A 35 -1.64 1.15 3.18
N GLY A 36 -2.61 1.64 3.97
CA GLY A 36 -2.38 2.21 5.31
C GLY A 36 -2.10 3.72 5.34
N TYR A 37 -2.38 4.45 4.27
CA TYR A 37 -2.29 5.91 4.24
C TYR A 37 -3.51 6.57 4.91
N ILE A 38 -4.66 5.91 4.85
CA ILE A 38 -5.91 6.34 5.48
C ILE A 38 -6.36 5.28 6.50
N ASP A 39 -6.76 5.70 7.70
CA ASP A 39 -7.40 4.79 8.67
C ASP A 39 -8.88 4.63 8.31
N ALA A 40 -9.32 3.40 8.09
CA ALA A 40 -10.67 3.04 7.66
C ALA A 40 -11.76 3.21 8.76
N ASP A 41 -11.45 3.84 9.89
CA ASP A 41 -12.43 4.09 10.95
C ASP A 41 -13.51 5.09 10.49
N ILE A 42 -14.76 4.63 10.50
CA ILE A 42 -15.97 5.36 10.08
C ILE A 42 -16.14 6.66 10.89
N THR A 43 -15.69 6.70 12.14
CA THR A 43 -15.77 7.90 12.98
C THR A 43 -14.89 9.03 12.46
N VAL A 44 -13.78 8.70 11.79
CA VAL A 44 -12.83 9.65 11.20
C VAL A 44 -13.24 10.04 9.79
N ALA A 45 -13.97 9.18 9.07
CA ALA A 45 -14.40 9.43 7.69
C ALA A 45 -15.22 10.73 7.55
N ALA A 46 -16.10 11.03 8.51
CA ALA A 46 -16.89 12.26 8.53
C ALA A 46 -16.07 13.55 8.76
N LEU A 47 -14.80 13.43 9.14
CA LEU A 47 -13.87 14.55 9.40
C LEU A 47 -12.80 14.71 8.32
N ARG A 48 -12.83 13.92 7.23
CA ARG A 48 -11.83 13.98 6.15
C ARG A 48 -12.12 15.17 5.24
N THR A 49 -11.25 16.18 5.28
CA THR A 49 -11.27 17.36 4.40
C THR A 49 -10.42 17.15 3.16
N ASP A 50 -10.53 18.05 2.18
CA ASP A 50 -9.63 18.07 1.01
C ASP A 50 -8.15 18.12 1.45
N ASP A 51 -7.82 18.92 2.46
CA ASP A 51 -6.46 19.00 3.01
C ASP A 51 -5.98 17.65 3.58
N PHE A 52 -6.88 16.89 4.24
CA PHE A 52 -6.57 15.54 4.72
C PHE A 52 -6.22 14.61 3.55
N TYR A 53 -7.03 14.59 2.49
CA TYR A 53 -6.75 13.77 1.30
C TYR A 53 -5.46 14.22 0.61
N SER A 54 -5.24 15.52 0.49
CA SER A 54 -4.02 16.08 -0.08
C SER A 54 -2.78 15.60 0.65
N GLU A 55 -2.81 15.63 1.99
CA GLU A 55 -1.72 15.13 2.82
C GLU A 55 -1.48 13.63 2.59
N LYS A 56 -2.52 12.80 2.55
CA LYS A 56 -2.37 11.34 2.34
C LYS A 56 -1.87 11.00 0.94
N ILE A 57 -2.25 11.79 -0.05
CA ILE A 57 -1.71 11.66 -1.40
C ILE A 57 -0.21 12.02 -1.42
N ARG A 58 0.22 13.09 -0.71
CA ARG A 58 1.65 13.44 -0.61
C ARG A 58 2.45 12.33 0.06
N GLU A 59 1.93 11.72 1.13
CA GLU A 59 2.60 10.59 1.79
C GLU A 59 2.78 9.40 0.82
N PHE A 60 1.78 9.12 -0.01
CA PHE A 60 1.87 8.06 -1.03
C PHE A 60 2.85 8.42 -2.16
N GLN A 61 2.82 9.66 -2.62
CA GLN A 61 3.75 10.17 -3.63
C GLN A 61 5.21 10.10 -3.13
N GLU A 62 5.44 10.46 -1.87
CA GLU A 62 6.76 10.37 -1.23
C GLU A 62 7.28 8.92 -1.23
N MET A 63 6.44 7.97 -0.83
CA MET A 63 6.80 6.54 -0.82
C MET A 63 7.18 5.99 -2.20
N LEU A 64 6.64 6.59 -3.26
CA LEU A 64 6.92 6.24 -4.65
C LEU A 64 7.96 7.14 -5.32
N ALA A 65 8.55 8.07 -4.58
CA ALA A 65 9.46 9.10 -5.09
C ALA A 65 8.88 9.93 -6.25
N LEU A 66 7.57 10.20 -6.21
CA LEU A 66 6.88 11.12 -7.12
C LEU A 66 6.94 12.57 -6.60
N PRO A 67 6.71 13.58 -7.45
CA PRO A 67 6.51 14.95 -7.01
C PRO A 67 5.34 15.05 -6.01
N LEU A 68 5.54 15.79 -4.91
CA LEU A 68 4.57 15.91 -3.80
C LEU A 68 3.44 16.90 -4.10
N THR A 69 2.69 16.65 -5.17
CA THR A 69 1.59 17.52 -5.61
C THR A 69 0.44 17.54 -4.60
N GLY A 70 0.20 16.41 -3.92
CA GLY A 70 -0.97 16.23 -3.05
C GLY A 70 -2.28 16.19 -3.83
N VAL A 71 -2.21 15.86 -5.12
CA VAL A 71 -3.34 15.72 -6.03
C VAL A 71 -3.27 14.33 -6.64
N MET A 72 -4.43 13.71 -6.87
CA MET A 72 -4.52 12.40 -7.52
C MET A 72 -4.27 12.53 -9.04
N ASP A 73 -3.05 12.89 -9.39
CA ASP A 73 -2.63 13.10 -10.77
C ASP A 73 -2.44 11.78 -11.55
N THR A 74 -2.28 11.89 -12.87
CA THR A 74 -2.16 10.72 -13.75
C THR A 74 -0.98 9.82 -13.38
N ALA A 75 0.15 10.40 -12.94
CA ALA A 75 1.31 9.62 -12.51
C ALA A 75 0.98 8.81 -11.25
N THR A 76 0.31 9.42 -10.27
CA THR A 76 -0.15 8.78 -9.03
C THR A 76 -1.14 7.66 -9.34
N LYS A 77 -2.15 7.90 -10.18
CA LYS A 77 -3.15 6.88 -10.59
C LYS A 77 -2.49 5.72 -11.35
N ASN A 78 -1.48 5.98 -12.18
CA ASN A 78 -0.75 4.92 -12.88
C ASN A 78 0.00 4.00 -11.90
N MET A 79 0.59 4.57 -10.85
CA MET A 79 1.24 3.79 -9.81
C MET A 79 0.25 2.96 -8.99
N MET A 80 -0.97 3.45 -8.76
CA MET A 80 -2.02 2.65 -8.12
C MET A 80 -2.40 1.41 -8.94
N LYS A 81 -2.35 1.50 -10.28
CA LYS A 81 -2.69 0.40 -11.20
C LYS A 81 -1.55 -0.60 -11.41
N ALA A 82 -0.32 -0.26 -11.04
CA ALA A 82 0.81 -1.13 -11.23
C ALA A 82 0.73 -2.36 -10.30
N PRO A 83 1.08 -3.57 -10.78
CA PRO A 83 1.12 -4.75 -9.92
C PRO A 83 2.16 -4.57 -8.81
N ARG A 84 1.79 -4.91 -7.58
CA ARG A 84 2.63 -4.72 -6.39
C ARG A 84 2.32 -5.76 -5.31
N CYS A 85 3.13 -5.75 -4.25
CA CYS A 85 2.87 -6.53 -3.05
C CYS A 85 1.61 -6.02 -2.34
N GLY A 86 0.77 -6.93 -1.82
CA GLY A 86 -0.44 -6.58 -1.05
C GLY A 86 -0.19 -6.21 0.41
N LEU A 87 1.06 -6.12 0.85
CA LEU A 87 1.41 -5.62 2.18
C LEU A 87 1.18 -4.10 2.25
N ARG A 88 0.77 -3.63 3.43
CA ARG A 88 0.63 -2.20 3.72
C ARG A 88 1.99 -1.51 3.69
N ASP A 89 2.01 -0.29 3.17
CA ASP A 89 3.20 0.56 3.16
C ASP A 89 3.45 1.18 4.54
N LYS A 90 2.36 1.51 5.25
CA LYS A 90 2.39 2.14 6.57
C LYS A 90 1.57 1.32 7.55
N GLU A 91 2.11 1.14 8.76
CA GLU A 91 1.31 0.65 9.88
C GLU A 91 0.26 1.72 10.23
N VAL A 92 -1.01 1.33 10.25
CA VAL A 92 -2.05 2.14 10.89
C VAL A 92 -1.76 2.04 12.38
N ARG A 93 -1.40 3.14 13.05
CA ARG A 93 -1.00 3.13 14.48
C ARG A 93 -2.19 2.78 15.39
N ARG A 94 -2.62 1.52 15.45
CA ARG A 94 -3.65 1.04 16.37
C ARG A 94 -3.02 0.71 17.73
N GLY A 95 -2.59 1.76 18.43
CA GLY A 95 -2.10 1.70 19.81
C GLY A 95 -0.70 1.08 19.99
N LYS A 96 -0.22 1.07 21.25
CA LYS A 96 1.15 0.62 21.61
C LYS A 96 1.45 -0.85 21.28
N ARG A 97 0.43 -1.69 21.01
CA ARG A 97 0.60 -3.13 20.72
C ARG A 97 0.91 -3.45 19.26
N ASP A 98 0.66 -2.52 18.34
CA ASP A 98 0.77 -2.78 16.90
C ASP A 98 2.22 -2.76 16.39
N ARG A 99 3.10 -1.99 17.05
CA ARG A 99 4.55 -1.95 16.76
C ARG A 99 5.25 -3.32 16.85
N SER A 100 4.57 -4.35 17.34
CA SER A 100 5.13 -5.69 17.48
C SER A 100 5.14 -6.48 16.18
N ARG A 101 4.41 -6.06 15.12
CA ARG A 101 4.32 -6.85 13.89
C ARG A 101 5.44 -6.58 12.89
N VAL A 102 5.99 -5.36 12.82
CA VAL A 102 6.84 -4.98 11.68
C VAL A 102 8.32 -5.36 11.78
N MET A 103 8.86 -5.76 12.94
CA MET A 103 10.29 -6.14 13.02
C MET A 103 10.56 -7.23 14.07
N ARG A 104 9.97 -8.42 13.91
CA ARG A 104 10.33 -9.56 14.76
C ARG A 104 11.41 -10.39 14.07
N LYS A 105 12.62 -10.33 14.62
CA LYS A 105 13.68 -11.27 14.28
C LYS A 105 13.30 -12.66 14.79
N TRP A 106 13.44 -13.67 13.94
CA TRP A 106 13.35 -15.06 14.38
C TRP A 106 14.39 -15.33 15.49
N PRO A 107 14.01 -15.99 16.59
CA PRO A 107 14.95 -16.27 17.70
C PRO A 107 16.01 -17.30 17.32
N LYS A 108 15.83 -18.00 16.20
CA LYS A 108 16.71 -19.04 15.66
C LYS A 108 17.04 -18.76 14.19
N LYS A 109 18.11 -19.39 13.71
CA LYS A 109 18.58 -19.29 12.32
C LYS A 109 18.13 -20.44 11.42
N ALA A 110 17.86 -21.61 12.02
CA ALA A 110 17.29 -22.76 11.34
C ALA A 110 15.75 -22.61 11.35
N LEU A 111 15.20 -22.25 10.19
CA LEU A 111 13.79 -22.04 9.95
C LEU A 111 13.22 -23.18 9.11
N THR A 112 11.92 -23.40 9.24
CA THR A 112 11.20 -24.43 8.50
C THR A 112 9.98 -23.86 7.78
N TYR A 113 9.65 -24.41 6.61
CA TYR A 113 8.44 -24.06 5.86
C TYR A 113 7.78 -25.31 5.28
N TRP A 114 6.54 -25.20 4.81
CA TRP A 114 5.85 -26.27 4.09
C TRP A 114 5.03 -25.68 2.94
N VAL A 115 5.06 -26.34 1.78
CA VAL A 115 4.24 -25.93 0.63
C VAL A 115 2.83 -26.50 0.78
N LYS A 116 1.93 -25.67 1.29
CA LYS A 116 0.52 -26.02 1.53
C LYS A 116 -0.27 -26.26 0.25
N ASN A 117 -0.12 -25.36 -0.72
CA ASN A 117 -0.89 -25.34 -1.96
C ASN A 117 0.00 -25.01 -3.15
N ALA A 118 -0.34 -25.53 -4.32
CA ALA A 118 0.13 -25.06 -5.62
C ALA A 118 -1.01 -24.31 -6.36
N PRO A 119 -0.69 -23.45 -7.35
CA PRO A 119 -1.71 -22.81 -8.18
C PRO A 119 -2.66 -23.83 -8.81
N ILE A 120 -3.97 -23.53 -8.78
CA ILE A 120 -5.01 -24.43 -9.31
C ILE A 120 -4.86 -24.66 -10.82
N SER A 121 -4.27 -23.70 -11.54
CA SER A 121 -4.11 -23.72 -12.99
C SER A 121 -3.26 -24.87 -13.51
N ASP A 122 -2.21 -25.23 -12.78
CA ASP A 122 -1.20 -26.22 -13.19
C ASP A 122 -0.94 -27.30 -12.14
N ASN A 123 -1.32 -27.05 -10.87
CA ASN A 123 -1.05 -27.90 -9.70
C ASN A 123 0.40 -28.38 -9.64
N ASN A 124 1.35 -27.58 -10.15
CA ASN A 124 2.73 -27.97 -10.33
C ASN A 124 3.55 -27.71 -9.06
N TYR A 125 3.43 -28.61 -8.08
CA TYR A 125 4.15 -28.49 -6.82
C TYR A 125 5.68 -28.48 -6.98
N ASP A 126 6.24 -29.18 -7.97
CA ASP A 126 7.68 -29.25 -8.14
C ASP A 126 8.26 -27.90 -8.59
N GLU A 127 7.55 -27.21 -9.47
CA GLU A 127 7.90 -25.85 -9.87
C GLU A 127 7.75 -24.87 -8.71
N VAL A 128 6.65 -24.94 -7.96
CA VAL A 128 6.42 -24.10 -6.78
C VAL A 128 7.54 -24.29 -5.75
N ARG A 129 7.87 -25.54 -5.40
CA ARG A 129 8.95 -25.87 -4.46
C ARG A 129 10.29 -25.35 -4.95
N ARG A 130 10.59 -25.50 -6.25
CA ARG A 130 11.82 -25.01 -6.86
C ARG A 130 11.95 -23.48 -6.72
N GLU A 131 10.89 -22.74 -7.05
CA GLU A 131 10.91 -21.28 -6.97
C GLU A 131 10.92 -20.77 -5.53
N ILE A 132 10.18 -21.40 -4.61
CA ILE A 132 10.24 -21.07 -3.17
C ILE A 132 11.65 -21.32 -2.61
N LYS A 133 12.26 -22.47 -2.93
CA LYS A 133 13.63 -22.78 -2.51
C LYS A 133 14.63 -21.75 -3.04
N LYS A 134 14.48 -21.33 -4.30
CA LYS A 134 15.30 -20.28 -4.90
C LYS A 134 15.12 -18.93 -4.20
N ALA A 135 13.89 -18.57 -3.83
CA ALA A 135 13.60 -17.34 -3.08
C ALA A 135 14.24 -17.38 -1.69
N PHE A 136 14.13 -18.49 -0.95
CA PHE A 136 14.78 -18.63 0.35
C PHE A 136 16.31 -18.58 0.27
N LYS A 137 16.89 -19.20 -0.78
CA LYS A 137 18.34 -19.19 -0.98
C LYS A 137 18.93 -17.77 -1.03
N ALA A 138 18.23 -16.83 -1.68
CA ALA A 138 18.65 -15.42 -1.74
C ALA A 138 18.79 -14.77 -0.34
N TRP A 139 17.96 -15.19 0.62
CA TRP A 139 18.04 -14.73 2.01
C TRP A 139 19.13 -15.48 2.80
N GLU A 140 19.25 -16.79 2.62
CA GLU A 140 20.27 -17.61 3.29
C GLU A 140 21.69 -17.09 2.98
N ASP A 141 21.95 -16.75 1.72
CA ASP A 141 23.26 -16.33 1.21
C ASP A 141 23.83 -15.09 1.91
N VAL A 142 22.96 -14.21 2.42
CA VAL A 142 23.37 -12.94 3.02
C VAL A 142 23.08 -12.84 4.51
N MET A 143 22.14 -13.65 5.04
CA MET A 143 21.70 -13.56 6.44
C MET A 143 22.26 -14.68 7.35
N GLY A 144 22.87 -15.71 6.78
CA GLY A 144 23.30 -16.89 7.54
C GLY A 144 22.13 -17.63 8.19
N LEU A 145 20.99 -17.67 7.49
CA LEU A 145 19.84 -18.49 7.81
C LEU A 145 20.00 -19.88 7.16
N THR A 146 19.26 -20.86 7.67
CA THR A 146 19.05 -22.15 7.02
C THR A 146 17.55 -22.39 7.00
N ILE A 147 16.96 -22.58 5.83
CA ILE A 147 15.52 -22.63 5.63
C ILE A 147 15.18 -23.94 4.92
N GLU A 148 14.53 -24.86 5.64
CA GLU A 148 14.24 -26.21 5.17
C GLU A 148 12.74 -26.45 4.96
N GLU A 149 12.40 -27.13 3.85
CA GLU A 149 11.04 -27.63 3.64
C GLU A 149 10.75 -28.84 4.54
N LYS A 150 9.52 -28.93 5.05
CA LYS A 150 8.96 -30.10 5.74
C LYS A 150 7.85 -30.74 4.92
N GLU A 151 7.63 -32.03 5.16
CA GLU A 151 6.56 -32.82 4.52
C GLU A 151 5.15 -32.44 5.00
N SER A 152 5.04 -31.74 6.13
CA SER A 152 3.76 -31.34 6.72
C SER A 152 3.88 -30.00 7.45
N SER A 153 2.73 -29.39 7.76
CA SER A 153 2.63 -28.12 8.49
C SER A 153 3.14 -28.16 9.94
N ASN A 154 3.45 -29.33 10.48
CA ASN A 154 3.79 -29.47 11.89
C ASN A 154 5.13 -28.79 12.21
N GLY A 155 5.07 -27.71 13.01
CA GLY A 155 6.25 -27.00 13.49
C GLY A 155 6.98 -26.19 12.41
N MET A 156 6.26 -25.69 11.41
CA MET A 156 6.80 -24.73 10.45
C MET A 156 6.90 -23.32 11.06
N ASP A 157 7.95 -22.59 10.71
CA ASP A 157 8.15 -21.19 11.11
C ASP A 157 7.54 -20.22 10.09
N VAL A 158 7.55 -20.58 8.81
CA VAL A 158 6.95 -19.80 7.72
C VAL A 158 5.66 -20.51 7.26
N ASP A 159 4.54 -19.80 7.37
CA ASP A 159 3.19 -20.21 6.93
C ASP A 159 2.84 -19.58 5.59
#